data_AF-A0A0P7WF80-F1
#
_entry.id   AF-A0A0P7WF80-F1
#
_cell.length_a   1.000
_cell.length_b   1.000
_cell.length_c   1.000
_cell.angle_alpha   90.00
_cell.angle_beta   90.00
_cell.angle_gamma   90.00
#
_symmetry.space_group_name_H-M   'P 1'
#
loop_
_entity.id
_entity.type
_entity.pdbx_description
1 polymer ?
#
loop_
_entity_poly.entity_id
_entity_poly.type
_entity_poly.pdbx_seq_one_letter_code
_entity_poly.pdbx_strand_id
1 'polypeptide(L)'
;MNGVVPTTESIAMAEYPVSRPLFFYVKTAHLDVIPGLQEYIDFFVSDDMAGPDGPLAAYGLVSDPELAATQAMVAARTPMGPLE
;
A
#
# COMPACT_ATOMS: atom_id res chain seq x y z
N MET A 1 -3.80 -28.86 0.96
CA MET A 1 -3.53 -27.52 0.40
C MET A 1 -4.06 -27.56 -1.04
N ASN A 2 -5.23 -26.97 -1.26
CA ASN A 2 -6.17 -27.30 -2.34
C ASN A 2 -5.77 -26.73 -3.72
N GLY A 3 -4.57 -27.03 -4.23
CA GLY A 3 -4.27 -26.84 -5.66
C GLY A 3 -4.30 -25.41 -6.20
N VAL A 4 -4.45 -24.39 -5.35
CA VAL A 4 -4.36 -22.98 -5.77
C VAL A 4 -2.89 -22.63 -5.93
N VAL A 5 -2.50 -22.33 -7.17
CA VAL A 5 -1.15 -21.90 -7.51
C VAL A 5 -0.99 -20.43 -7.11
N PRO A 6 0.07 -20.04 -6.39
CA PRO A 6 0.35 -18.64 -6.11
C PRO A 6 0.65 -17.90 -7.42
N THR A 7 -0.28 -17.08 -7.88
CA THR A 7 -0.10 -16.13 -8.98
C THR A 7 -0.43 -14.72 -8.51
N THR A 8 0.15 -13.70 -9.16
CA THR A 8 -0.13 -12.29 -8.88
C THR A 8 -1.64 -11.97 -8.92
N GLU A 9 -2.35 -12.59 -9.85
CA GLU A 9 -3.80 -12.48 -10.02
C GLU A 9 -4.58 -13.08 -8.83
N SER A 10 -4.20 -14.27 -8.34
CA SER A 10 -4.85 -14.91 -7.19
C SER A 10 -4.67 -14.13 -5.89
N ILE A 11 -3.56 -13.41 -5.75
CA ILE A 11 -3.25 -12.58 -4.58
C ILE A 11 -4.01 -11.24 -4.66
N ALA A 12 -4.07 -10.63 -5.84
CA ALA A 12 -4.79 -9.37 -6.05
C ALA A 12 -6.32 -9.52 -5.89
N MET A 13 -6.89 -10.71 -6.15
CA MET A 13 -8.33 -10.99 -5.94
C MET A 13 -8.69 -11.36 -4.50
N ALA A 14 -7.74 -11.30 -3.55
CA ALA A 14 -7.91 -11.73 -2.16
C ALA A 14 -8.34 -13.21 -1.97
N GLU A 15 -8.30 -14.02 -3.04
CA GLU A 15 -8.53 -15.47 -2.99
C GLU A 15 -7.33 -16.25 -2.45
N TYR A 16 -6.19 -15.57 -2.27
CA TYR A 16 -5.03 -16.12 -1.58
C TYR A 16 -5.09 -15.74 -0.09
N PRO A 17 -5.53 -16.64 0.81
CA PRO A 17 -5.86 -16.32 2.21
C PRO A 17 -4.65 -15.95 3.09
N VAL A 18 -3.46 -15.75 2.49
CA VAL A 18 -2.18 -15.50 3.17
C VAL A 18 -1.66 -14.09 2.86
N SER A 19 -2.19 -13.38 1.86
CA SER A 19 -1.77 -12.00 1.62
C SER A 19 -2.29 -11.11 2.74
N ARG A 20 -1.37 -10.42 3.41
CA ARG A 20 -1.69 -9.50 4.50
C ARG A 20 -1.38 -8.07 4.03
N PRO A 21 -2.31 -7.12 4.20
CA PRO A 21 -2.01 -5.72 3.91
C PRO A 21 -0.87 -5.25 4.81
N LEU A 22 0.09 -4.55 4.23
CA LEU A 22 1.14 -3.87 4.94
C LEU A 22 0.67 -2.45 5.26
N PHE A 23 0.60 -2.10 6.54
CA PHE A 23 0.19 -0.77 6.97
C PHE A 23 1.40 0.10 7.29
N PHE A 24 1.39 1.32 6.78
CA PHE A 24 2.34 2.37 7.15
C PHE A 24 1.69 3.31 8.16
N TYR A 25 2.21 3.33 9.40
CA TYR A 25 1.64 4.16 10.46
C TYR A 25 2.38 5.49 10.57
N VAL A 26 1.66 6.56 10.27
CA VAL A 26 2.17 7.93 10.34
C VAL A 26 1.27 8.77 11.24
N LYS A 27 1.88 9.60 12.08
CA LYS A 27 1.16 10.61 12.84
C LYS A 27 0.94 11.84 11.98
N THR A 28 -0.31 12.20 11.71
CA THR A 28 -0.66 13.39 10.92
C THR A 28 -0.07 14.67 11.51
N ALA A 29 -0.01 14.77 12.85
CA ALA A 29 0.62 15.90 13.55
C ALA A 29 2.12 16.07 13.25
N HIS A 30 2.79 15.04 12.72
CA HIS A 30 4.21 15.08 12.39
C HIS A 30 4.50 15.54 10.95
N LEU A 31 3.48 15.60 10.09
CA LEU A 31 3.66 15.95 8.67
C LEU A 31 4.19 17.37 8.46
N ASP A 32 3.85 18.31 9.34
CA ASP A 32 4.27 19.72 9.24
C ASP A 32 5.53 20.05 10.06
N VAL A 33 5.99 19.13 10.92
CA VAL A 33 7.17 19.34 11.79
C VAL A 33 8.38 18.51 11.39
N ILE A 34 8.19 17.39 10.68
CA ILE A 34 9.27 16.58 10.13
C ILE A 34 9.43 16.94 8.65
N PRO A 35 10.49 17.65 8.26
CA PRO A 35 10.72 18.01 6.86
C PRO A 35 10.82 16.76 5.98
N GLY A 36 10.14 16.74 4.85
CA GLY A 36 10.20 15.64 3.89
C GLY A 36 9.32 14.43 4.21
N LEU A 37 8.59 14.44 5.34
CA LEU A 37 7.77 13.28 5.73
C LEU A 37 6.58 13.08 4.80
N GLN A 38 5.92 14.16 4.37
CA GLN A 38 4.82 14.07 3.40
C GLN A 38 5.34 13.49 2.08
N GLU A 39 6.44 14.05 1.57
CA GLU A 39 7.05 13.65 0.31
C GLU A 39 7.54 12.20 0.35
N TYR A 40 8.03 11.73 1.50
CA TYR A 40 8.40 10.33 1.70
C TYR A 40 7.19 9.39 1.58
N ILE A 41 6.05 9.76 2.16
CA ILE A 41 4.83 8.97 2.10
C ILE A 41 4.28 8.97 0.67
N ASP A 42 4.21 10.13 0.03
CA ASP A 42 3.76 10.29 -1.36
C ASP A 42 4.59 9.43 -2.32
N PHE A 43 5.92 9.41 -2.12
CA PHE A 43 6.81 8.56 -2.89
C PHE A 43 6.54 7.07 -2.67
N PHE A 44 6.32 6.65 -1.42
CA PHE A 44 6.06 5.24 -1.09
C PHE A 44 4.75 4.71 -1.66
N VAL A 45 3.73 5.56 -1.80
CA VAL A 45 2.44 5.20 -2.40
C VAL A 45 2.35 5.54 -3.90
N SER A 46 3.43 6.03 -4.50
CA SER A 46 3.47 6.35 -5.93
C SER A 46 3.36 5.09 -6.79
N ASP A 47 2.81 5.23 -8.00
CA ASP A 47 2.71 4.12 -8.96
C ASP A 47 4.08 3.55 -9.33
N ASP A 48 5.10 4.39 -9.39
CA ASP A 48 6.48 3.97 -9.67
C ASP A 48 7.06 3.07 -8.56
N MET A 49 6.60 3.23 -7.31
CA MET A 49 7.08 2.45 -6.17
C MET A 49 6.17 1.24 -5.87
N ALA A 50 4.88 1.50 -5.72
CA ALA A 50 3.86 0.55 -5.24
C ALA A 50 3.02 -0.07 -6.37
N GLY A 51 3.16 0.39 -7.62
CA GLY A 51 2.50 -0.18 -8.78
C GLY A 51 3.04 -1.58 -9.15
N PRO A 52 2.35 -2.28 -10.08
CA PRO A 52 2.58 -3.71 -10.37
C PRO A 52 3.97 -4.01 -10.93
N ASP A 53 4.59 -3.01 -11.57
CA ASP A 53 5.95 -3.08 -12.11
C ASP A 53 6.98 -2.35 -11.22
N GLY A 54 6.56 -1.89 -10.03
CA GLY A 54 7.39 -1.11 -9.12
C GLY A 54 8.39 -1.96 -8.32
N PRO A 55 9.41 -1.34 -7.70
CA PRO A 55 10.38 -2.03 -6.85
C PRO A 55 9.73 -2.86 -5.73
N LEU A 56 8.62 -2.41 -5.14
CA LEU A 56 7.92 -3.17 -4.10
C LEU A 56 7.43 -4.53 -4.63
N ALA A 57 6.96 -4.57 -5.89
CA ALA A 57 6.59 -5.81 -6.55
C ALA A 57 7.81 -6.74 -6.75
N ALA A 58 8.96 -6.17 -7.14
CA ALA A 58 10.21 -6.92 -7.25
C ALA A 58 10.70 -7.48 -5.89
N TYR A 59 10.36 -6.82 -4.78
CA TYR A 59 10.63 -7.29 -3.42
C TYR A 59 9.59 -8.30 -2.89
N GLY A 60 8.62 -8.70 -3.72
CA GLY A 60 7.60 -9.71 -3.37
C GLY A 60 6.37 -9.15 -2.67
N LEU A 61 6.18 -7.83 -2.66
CA LEU A 61 4.89 -7.23 -2.31
C LEU A 61 3.96 -7.30 -3.52
N VAL A 62 2.66 -7.24 -3.28
CA VAL A 62 1.67 -7.16 -4.34
C VAL A 62 1.03 -5.79 -4.28
N SER A 63 0.92 -5.15 -5.43
CA SER A 63 0.31 -3.83 -5.56
C SER A 63 -1.13 -3.87 -5.09
N ASP A 64 -1.48 -2.89 -4.28
CA ASP A 64 -2.84 -2.73 -3.77
C ASP A 64 -3.79 -2.34 -4.91
N PRO A 65 -4.86 -3.10 -5.20
CA PRO A 65 -5.87 -2.69 -6.17
C PRO A 65 -6.56 -1.36 -5.80
N GLU A 66 -6.54 -0.98 -4.51
CA GLU A 66 -7.08 0.29 -4.00
C GLU A 66 -6.00 1.38 -3.82
N LEU A 67 -4.82 1.23 -4.44
CA LEU A 67 -3.70 2.17 -4.31
C LEU A 67 -4.11 3.63 -4.60
N ALA A 68 -4.96 3.85 -5.61
CA ALA A 68 -5.47 5.18 -5.95
C ALA A 68 -6.30 5.81 -4.81
N ALA A 69 -7.07 5.01 -4.07
CA ALA A 69 -7.81 5.48 -2.90
C ALA A 69 -6.84 5.86 -1.77
N THR A 70 -5.80 5.04 -1.55
CA THR A 70 -4.73 5.31 -0.58
C THR A 70 -3.98 6.61 -0.93
N GLN A 71 -3.62 6.82 -2.19
CA GLN A 71 -2.99 8.06 -2.67
C GLN A 71 -3.87 9.29 -2.39
N ALA A 72 -5.18 9.20 -2.68
CA ALA A 72 -6.12 10.27 -2.40
C ALA A 72 -6.24 10.57 -0.89
N MET A 73 -6.25 9.53 -0.04
CA MET A 73 -6.25 9.70 1.41
C MET A 73 -4.99 10.37 1.94
N VAL A 74 -3.81 9.99 1.42
CA VAL A 74 -2.53 10.61 1.78
C VAL A 74 -2.50 12.08 1.37
N ALA A 75 -2.91 12.40 0.14
CA ALA A 75 -2.98 13.77 -0.35
C ALA A 75 -3.96 14.64 0.46
N ALA A 76 -5.10 14.05 0.86
CA ALA A 76 -6.09 14.70 1.72
C ALA A 76 -5.71 14.70 3.21
N ARG A 77 -4.59 14.07 3.59
CA ARG A 77 -4.16 13.84 4.98
C ARG A 77 -5.26 13.25 5.87
N THR A 78 -6.10 12.41 5.28
CA THR A 78 -7.24 11.78 5.98
C THR A 78 -6.73 10.58 6.78
N PRO A 79 -6.92 10.55 8.10
CA PRO A 79 -6.50 9.42 8.92
C PRO A 79 -7.34 8.18 8.57
N MET A 80 -6.69 7.02 8.58
CA MET A 80 -7.35 5.74 8.35
C MET A 80 -8.35 5.43 9.47
N GLY A 81 -9.51 4.89 9.11
CA GLY A 81 -10.52 4.42 10.07
C GLY A 81 -10.06 3.17 10.83
N PRO A 82 -10.88 2.67 11.77
CA PRO A 82 -10.62 1.39 12.43
C PRO A 82 -10.53 0.26 11.40
N LEU A 83 -9.57 -0.66 11.59
CA LEU A 83 -9.53 -1.91 10.84
C LEU A 83 -10.57 -2.86 11.44
N GLU A 84 -11.55 -3.29 10.65
CA GLU A 84 -12.55 -4.31 11.05
C GLU A 84 -12.01 -5.73 10.93
#